data_AF-A0A4V1ST96-F1
#
_entry.id   AF-A0A4V1ST96-F1
#
_cell.length_a   1.000
_cell.length_b   1.000
_cell.length_c   1.000
_cell.angle_alpha   90.00
_cell.angle_beta   90.00
_cell.angle_gamma   90.00
#
_symmetry.space_group_name_H-M   'P 1'
#
loop_
_entity.id
_entity.type
_entity.pdbx_description
1 polymer ?
#
loop_
_entity_poly.entity_id
_entity_poly.type
_entity_poly.pdbx_seq_one_letter_code
_entity_poly.pdbx_strand_id
1 'polypeptide(L)' 'MVRQLEITPQGMPLEIYCFTKLGIWGDFENLQSDIFDHILVAAKEFSLEITQSVIAPVNPNSP' A
#
# COMPACT_ATOMS: atom_id res chain seq x y z
N MET A 1 10.55 -5.93 5.74
CA MET A 1 10.04 -5.27 6.96
C MET A 1 8.60 -4.86 6.71
N VAL A 2 7.71 -5.06 7.67
CA VAL A 2 6.32 -4.59 7.62
C VAL A 2 6.07 -3.82 8.90
N ARG A 3 5.50 -2.61 8.81
CA ARG A 3 5.11 -1.83 9.99
C ARG A 3 3.77 -1.14 9.81
N GLN A 4 3.05 -1.01 10.91
CA GLN A 4 1.89 -0.15 11.03
C GLN A 4 2.36 1.26 11.36
N LEU A 5 1.80 2.26 10.69
CA LEU A 5 2.06 3.66 10.96
C LEU A 5 1.06 4.20 12.00
N GLU A 6 1.26 5.45 12.41
CA GLU A 6 0.35 6.13 13.33
C GLU A 6 -1.08 6.15 12.77
N ILE A 7 -2.06 5.89 13.63
CA ILE A 7 -3.47 5.86 13.27
C ILE A 7 -3.91 7.28 12.93
N THR A 8 -4.54 7.44 11.76
CA THR A 8 -5.13 8.70 11.31
C THR A 8 -6.66 8.57 11.26
N PRO A 9 -7.40 9.68 11.09
CA PRO A 9 -8.85 9.62 10.87
C PRO A 9 -9.26 8.79 9.64
N GLN A 10 -8.33 8.54 8.71
CA GLN A 10 -8.56 7.77 7.49
C GLN A 10 -8.25 6.28 7.66
N GLY A 11 -7.71 5.86 8.82
CA GLY A 11 -7.38 4.47 9.14
C GLY A 11 -5.95 4.30 9.67
N MET A 12 -5.47 3.06 9.71
CA MET A 12 -4.09 2.72 10.10
C MET A 12 -3.28 2.35 8.85
N PRO A 13 -2.37 3.22 8.38
CA PRO A 13 -1.58 2.91 7.20
C PRO A 13 -0.59 1.76 7.45
N LEU A 14 -0.35 0.96 6.41
CA LEU A 14 0.63 -0.12 6.41
C LEU A 14 1.79 0.23 5.48
N GLU A 15 3.01 0.14 5.98
CA GLU A 15 4.23 0.25 5.18
C GLU A 15 4.85 -1.14 5.00
N ILE A 16 5.02 -1.53 3.74
CA ILE A 16 5.58 -2.83 3.34
C ILE A 16 6.85 -2.58 2.54
N TYR A 17 7.98 -3.03 3.10
CA TYR A 17 9.27 -2.91 2.47
C TYR A 17 9.87 -4.31 2.24
N CYS A 18 10.08 -4.67 0.98
CA CYS A 18 10.64 -5.94 0.60
C CYS A 18 11.58 -5.80 -0.60
N PHE A 19 12.46 -6.77 -0.77
CA PHE A 19 13.36 -6.86 -1.92
C PHE A 19 13.02 -8.13 -2.69
N THR A 20 13.20 -8.07 -4.01
CA THR A 20 13.15 -9.25 -4.87
C THR A 20 14.45 -9.40 -5.63
N LYS A 21 14.76 -10.65 -5.97
CA LYS A 21 15.86 -11.00 -6.89
C LYS A 21 15.47 -10.80 -8.36
N LEU A 22 14.18 -10.56 -8.64
CA LEU A 22 13.66 -10.36 -9.98
C LEU A 22 14.10 -8.98 -10.47
N GLY A 23 14.98 -8.95 -11.47
CA GLY A 23 15.47 -7.71 -12.09
C GLY A 23 14.73 -7.32 -13.37
N ILE A 24 13.83 -8.17 -13.85
CA ILE A 24 13.02 -7.90 -15.04
C ILE A 24 11.78 -7.13 -14.60
N TRP A 25 11.49 -6.04 -15.30
CA TRP A 25 10.39 -5.13 -14.96
C TRP A 25 9.03 -5.85 -14.88
N GLY A 26 8.68 -6.66 -15.88
CA GLY A 26 7.40 -7.37 -15.89
C GLY A 26 7.22 -8.34 -14.71
N ASP A 27 8.28 -9.06 -14.33
CA ASP A 27 8.24 -9.96 -13.18
C ASP A 27 8.15 -9.19 -11.85
N PHE A 28 8.80 -8.03 -11.77
CA PHE A 28 8.72 -7.13 -10.63
C PHE A 28 7.32 -6.53 -10.47
N GLU A 29 6.68 -6.12 -11.56
CA GLU A 29 5.29 -5.64 -11.55
C GLU A 29 4.32 -6.75 -11.14
N ASN A 30 4.43 -7.95 -11.73
CA ASN A 30 3.59 -9.08 -11.37
C ASN A 30 3.73 -9.42 -9.88
N LEU A 31 4.96 -9.46 -9.36
CA LEU A 31 5.19 -9.70 -7.94
C LEU A 31 4.54 -8.62 -7.05
N GLN A 32 4.60 -7.35 -7.46
CA GLN A 32 3.93 -6.27 -6.72
C GLN A 32 2.41 -6.44 -6.74
N SER A 33 1.83 -6.76 -7.90
CA SER A 33 0.39 -7.03 -8.03
C SER A 33 -0.05 -8.19 -7.14
N ASP A 34 0.70 -9.30 -7.13
CA ASP A 34 0.40 -10.48 -6.30
C ASP A 34 0.38 -10.12 -4.80
N ILE A 35 1.32 -9.28 -4.35
CA ILE A 35 1.36 -8.80 -2.97
C ILE A 35 0.11 -7.99 -2.64
N PHE A 36 -0.26 -7.04 -3.51
CA PHE A 36 -1.45 -6.23 -3.30
C PHE A 36 -2.72 -7.07 -3.28
N ASP A 37 -2.91 -7.96 -4.26
CA ASP A 37 -4.08 -8.84 -4.33
C ASP A 37 -4.21 -9.71 -3.08
N HIS A 38 -3.10 -10.26 -2.59
CA HIS A 38 -3.11 -11.04 -1.35
C HIS A 38 -3.55 -10.21 -0.15
N ILE A 39 -3.08 -8.97 -0.01
CA ILE A 39 -3.47 -8.07 1.08
C ILE A 39 -4.95 -7.68 0.97
N LEU A 40 -5.43 -7.38 -0.24
CA LEU A 40 -6.82 -7.02 -0.49
C LEU A 40 -7.78 -8.16 -0.10
N VAL A 41 -7.40 -9.40 -0.40
CA VAL A 41 -8.16 -10.59 -0.01
C VAL A 41 -8.08 -10.81 1.49
N ALA A 42 -6.89 -10.78 2.07
CA ALA A 42 -6.68 -11.00 3.50
C ALA A 42 -7.43 -9.97 4.37
N ALA A 43 -7.52 -8.71 3.94
CA ALA A 43 -8.24 -7.67 4.66
C ALA A 43 -9.71 -8.04 4.93
N LYS A 44 -10.39 -8.67 3.96
CA LYS A 44 -11.78 -9.11 4.11
C LYS A 44 -11.94 -10.15 5.22
N GLU A 45 -10.95 -11.03 5.35
CA GLU A 45 -10.96 -12.12 6.32
C GLU A 45 -10.80 -11.63 7.77
N PHE A 46 -10.15 -10.49 7.94
CA PHE A 46 -10.05 -9.80 9.21
C PHE A 46 -11.14 -8.74 9.43
N SER A 47 -12.17 -8.72 8.57
CA SER A 47 -13.24 -7.70 8.60
C SER A 47 -12.70 -6.26 8.54
N LEU A 48 -11.58 -6.06 7.84
CA LEU A 48 -10.97 -4.75 7.62
C LEU A 48 -11.55 -4.11 6.35
N GLU A 49 -11.78 -2.80 6.41
CA GLU A 49 -12.17 -2.00 5.26
C GLU A 49 -10.97 -1.25 4.71
N ILE A 50 -10.83 -1.25 3.38
CA ILE A 50 -9.72 -0.59 2.69
C ILE A 50 -10.18 0.78 2.23
N THR A 51 -9.46 1.81 2.67
CA THR A 51 -9.76 3.20 2.36
C THR A 51 -8.72 3.76 1.39
N GLN A 52 -9.16 4.58 0.43
CA GLN A 52 -8.27 5.33 -0.46
C GLN A 52 -8.46 6.82 -0.19
N SER A 53 -7.41 7.47 0.32
CA SER A 53 -7.39 8.92 0.46
C SER A 53 -6.83 9.54 -0.81
N VAL A 54 -7.64 10.32 -1.52
CA VAL A 54 -7.15 11.17 -2.62
C VAL A 54 -6.45 12.36 -1.98
N ILE A 55 -5.13 12.26 -1.83
CA ILE A 55 -4.31 13.42 -1.52
C ILE A 55 -4.27 14.24 -2.81
N ALA A 56 -5.07 15.32 -2.88
CA ALA A 56 -4.95 16.29 -3.96
C ALA A 56 -3.47 16.73 -4.05
N PRO A 57 -2.91 16.94 -5.26
CA PRO A 57 -1.54 17.41 -5.38
C PRO A 57 -1.40 18.68 -4.56
N VAL A 58 -0.60 18.62 -3.49
CA VAL A 58 -0.21 19.81 -2.74
C VAL A 58 0.55 20.67 -3.74
N ASN A 59 -0.07 21.77 -4.17
CA ASN A 59 0.60 22.73 -5.03
C ASN A 59 1.75 23.33 -4.21
N PRO A 60 3.02 23.11 -4.59
CA PRO A 60 4.16 23.68 -3.85
C PRO A 60 4.17 25.22 -3.85
N ASN A 61 3.27 25.86 -4.61
CA ASN A 61 3.11 27.31 -4.71
C ASN A 61 1.73 27.82 -4.20
N SER A 62 0.98 27.06 -3.39
CA SER A 62 -0.16 27.67 -2.66
C SER A 62 0.37 28.60 -1.55
N PRO A 63 -0.22 29.80 -1.37
CA PRO A 63 0.30 30.82 -0.44
C PRO A 63 0.32 30.36 1.02
#